data_AF-A0A3C0WXA5-F1
#
_entry.id   AF-A0A3C0WXA5-F1
#
_cell.length_a   1.000
_cell.length_b   1.000
_cell.length_c   1.000
_cell.angle_alpha   90.00
_cell.angle_beta   90.00
_cell.angle_gamma   90.00
#
_symmetry.space_group_name_H-M   'P 1'
#
loop_
_entity.id
_entity.type
_entity.pdbx_description
1 polymer ?
#
loop_
_entity_poly.entity_id
_entity_poly.type
_entity_poly.pdbx_seq_one_letter_code
_entity_poly.pdbx_strand_id
1 'polypeptide(L)'
;SGPIKAKEAEQAVRQGAGEVDMVLNVAALKDGRADVALTEIKDVRSAVGKDAYLKVIIECCLLTDEEKRKACSLVVEGGADCVKTSTGFSVSGAKVEDVALMRKEVGERFGVKASGGIRDFKAFMSMIEAGASRIGCSASVAILKEAKAEGRS
;
A
#
# COMPACT_ATOMS: atom_id res chain seq x y z
N SER A 1 -5.11 -3.90 17.49
CA SER A 1 -6.57 -3.74 17.63
C SER A 1 -7.00 -2.50 16.86
N GLY A 2 -8.12 -2.57 16.14
CA GLY A 2 -8.70 -1.45 15.37
C GLY A 2 -8.79 -0.11 16.13
N PRO A 3 -9.26 -0.08 17.40
CA PRO A 3 -9.41 1.15 18.16
C PRO A 3 -8.11 1.94 18.37
N ILE A 4 -6.95 1.26 18.43
CA ILE A 4 -5.65 1.94 18.59
C ILE A 4 -5.21 2.55 17.26
N LYS A 5 -5.34 1.80 16.16
CA LYS A 5 -4.99 2.29 14.81
C LYS A 5 -5.81 3.53 14.44
N ALA A 6 -7.11 3.53 14.72
CA ALA A 6 -7.99 4.66 14.45
C ALA A 6 -7.57 5.91 15.23
N LYS A 7 -7.27 5.77 16.53
CA LYS A 7 -6.81 6.89 17.37
C LYS A 7 -5.48 7.47 16.92
N GLU A 8 -4.51 6.62 16.57
CA GLU A 8 -3.21 7.06 16.07
C GLU A 8 -3.36 7.80 14.74
N ALA A 9 -4.19 7.27 13.83
CA ALA A 9 -4.44 7.88 12.54
C ALA A 9 -5.16 9.24 12.66
N GLU A 10 -6.17 9.35 13.53
CA GLU A 10 -6.85 10.62 13.83
C GLU A 10 -5.86 11.65 14.40
N GLN A 11 -5.00 11.23 15.33
CA GLN A 11 -4.00 12.10 15.90
C GLN A 11 -3.01 12.60 14.83
N ALA A 12 -2.54 11.73 13.94
CA ALA A 12 -1.64 12.11 12.85
C ALA A 12 -2.28 13.16 11.94
N VAL A 13 -3.55 13.00 11.55
CA VAL A 13 -4.27 13.98 10.74
C VAL A 13 -4.47 15.30 11.48
N ARG A 14 -4.83 15.27 12.77
CA ARG A 14 -4.92 16.48 13.61
C ARG A 14 -3.58 17.22 13.73
N GLN A 15 -2.46 16.50 13.60
CA GLN A 15 -1.11 17.07 13.58
C GLN A 15 -0.68 17.54 12.18
N GLY A 16 -1.55 17.47 11.17
CA GLY A 16 -1.32 18.00 9.84
C GLY A 16 -0.93 16.95 8.78
N ALA A 17 -1.00 15.65 9.09
CA ALA A 17 -0.76 14.62 8.09
C ALA A 17 -1.87 14.64 7.01
N GLY A 18 -1.47 14.91 5.75
CA GLY A 18 -2.37 14.80 4.60
C GLY A 18 -2.55 13.37 4.07
N GLU A 19 -1.70 12.43 4.50
CA GLU A 19 -1.80 11.03 4.12
C GLU A 19 -1.48 10.10 5.30
N VAL A 20 -2.11 8.93 5.35
CA VAL A 20 -1.87 7.88 6.35
C VAL A 20 -1.64 6.54 5.65
N ASP A 21 -0.59 5.81 6.03
CA ASP A 21 -0.33 4.45 5.58
C ASP A 21 -0.57 3.49 6.77
N MET A 22 -1.72 2.81 6.82
CA MET A 22 -2.01 1.80 7.85
C MET A 22 -1.57 0.39 7.39
N VAL A 23 -1.35 -0.53 8.33
CA VAL A 23 -1.09 -1.95 8.02
C VAL A 23 -2.36 -2.77 8.22
N LEU A 24 -2.69 -3.63 7.25
CA LEU A 24 -3.79 -4.58 7.32
C LEU A 24 -3.63 -5.51 8.53
N ASN A 25 -4.74 -5.98 9.11
CA ASN A 25 -4.67 -7.10 10.06
C ASN A 25 -4.42 -8.42 9.30
N VAL A 26 -3.15 -8.67 8.96
CA VAL A 26 -2.73 -9.86 8.21
C VAL A 26 -3.10 -11.14 8.95
N ALA A 27 -2.94 -11.19 10.28
CA ALA A 27 -3.31 -12.35 11.08
C ALA A 27 -4.82 -12.65 10.96
N ALA A 28 -5.69 -11.64 11.11
CA ALA A 28 -7.13 -11.85 10.96
C ALA A 28 -7.50 -12.34 9.56
N LEU A 29 -6.89 -11.79 8.50
CA LEU A 29 -7.13 -12.27 7.14
C LEU A 29 -6.75 -13.74 6.98
N LYS A 30 -5.56 -14.14 7.47
CA LYS A 30 -5.07 -15.53 7.39
C LYS A 30 -5.91 -16.51 8.22
N ASP A 31 -6.54 -16.03 9.29
CA ASP A 31 -7.46 -16.81 10.12
C ASP A 31 -8.89 -16.87 9.54
N GLY A 32 -9.12 -16.36 8.32
CA GLY A 32 -10.45 -16.32 7.69
C GLY A 32 -11.38 -15.25 8.25
N ARG A 33 -10.89 -14.37 9.14
CA ARG A 33 -11.64 -13.28 9.78
C ARG A 33 -11.52 -11.99 8.98
N ALA A 34 -11.95 -12.06 7.73
CA ALA A 34 -11.90 -10.93 6.79
C ALA A 34 -12.75 -9.73 7.23
N ASP A 35 -13.85 -10.00 7.94
CA ASP A 35 -14.74 -9.01 8.57
C ASP A 35 -14.01 -8.14 9.61
N VAL A 36 -13.11 -8.75 10.40
CA VAL A 36 -12.29 -8.03 11.37
C VAL A 36 -11.32 -7.09 10.66
N ALA A 37 -10.63 -7.58 9.63
CA ALA A 37 -9.70 -6.77 8.85
C ALA A 37 -10.41 -5.60 8.14
N LEU A 38 -11.59 -5.85 7.57
CA LEU A 38 -12.44 -4.83 6.94
C LEU A 38 -12.90 -3.77 7.94
N THR A 39 -13.35 -4.19 9.12
CA THR A 39 -13.80 -3.28 10.17
C THR A 39 -12.66 -2.37 10.61
N GLU A 40 -11.44 -2.90 10.79
CA GLU A 40 -10.29 -2.06 11.12
C GLU A 40 -9.98 -1.00 10.04
N ILE A 41 -10.14 -1.32 8.75
CA ILE A 41 -9.95 -0.34 7.67
C ILE A 41 -11.03 0.74 7.73
N LYS A 42 -12.30 0.34 7.92
CA LYS A 42 -13.44 1.28 8.01
C LYS A 42 -13.30 2.21 9.23
N ASP A 43 -12.87 1.68 10.37
CA ASP A 43 -12.62 2.46 11.58
C ASP A 43 -11.54 3.52 11.34
N VAL A 44 -10.41 3.13 10.74
CA VAL A 44 -9.34 4.08 10.40
C VAL A 44 -9.83 5.12 9.38
N ARG A 45 -10.51 4.69 8.32
CA ARG A 45 -11.09 5.58 7.31
C ARG A 45 -12.01 6.62 7.94
N SER A 46 -12.89 6.20 8.85
CA SER A 46 -13.79 7.09 9.57
C SER A 46 -13.00 8.11 10.41
N ALA A 47 -11.99 7.64 11.14
CA ALA A 47 -11.17 8.46 12.01
C ALA A 47 -10.33 9.53 11.27
N VAL A 48 -9.87 9.24 10.06
CA VAL A 48 -9.08 10.18 9.25
C VAL A 48 -9.92 11.08 8.32
N GLY A 49 -11.25 10.93 8.32
CA GLY A 49 -12.15 11.68 7.43
C GLY A 49 -11.95 11.33 5.95
N LYS A 50 -12.47 12.12 5.01
CA LYS A 50 -12.27 11.90 3.55
C LYS A 50 -11.12 12.72 2.96
N ASP A 51 -10.64 13.74 3.67
CA ASP A 51 -9.65 14.68 3.15
C ASP A 51 -8.23 14.11 3.22
N ALA A 52 -7.94 13.22 4.19
CA ALA A 52 -6.66 12.53 4.27
C ALA A 52 -6.61 11.36 3.28
N TYR A 53 -5.48 11.18 2.58
CA TYR A 53 -5.30 10.06 1.67
C TYR A 53 -4.90 8.79 2.44
N LEU A 54 -5.77 7.78 2.50
CA LEU A 54 -5.57 6.54 3.24
C LEU A 54 -5.00 5.44 2.34
N LYS A 55 -3.87 4.87 2.75
CA LYS A 55 -3.25 3.71 2.10
C LYS A 55 -3.23 2.54 3.05
N VAL A 56 -3.48 1.33 2.54
CA VAL A 56 -3.43 0.11 3.34
C VAL A 56 -2.32 -0.79 2.82
N ILE A 57 -1.35 -1.07 3.70
CA ILE A 57 -0.26 -2.00 3.47
C ILE A 57 -0.77 -3.41 3.71
N ILE A 58 -0.75 -4.27 2.68
CA ILE A 58 -1.22 -5.66 2.80
C ILE A 58 -0.10 -6.65 3.17
N GLU A 59 1.16 -6.19 3.12
CA GLU A 59 2.37 -6.97 3.39
C GLU A 59 2.45 -8.24 2.54
N CYS A 60 2.55 -8.06 1.21
CA CYS A 60 2.44 -9.11 0.20
C CYS A 60 3.29 -10.36 0.47
N CYS A 61 4.47 -10.20 1.07
CA CYS A 61 5.38 -11.33 1.32
C CYS A 61 4.86 -12.34 2.35
N LEU A 62 3.79 -12.01 3.09
CA LEU A 62 3.14 -12.89 4.06
C LEU A 62 1.87 -13.56 3.52
N LEU A 63 1.45 -13.18 2.32
CA LEU A 63 0.17 -13.57 1.73
C LEU A 63 0.40 -14.43 0.48
N THR A 64 -0.47 -15.41 0.31
CA THR A 64 -0.69 -16.10 -0.96
C THR A 64 -1.37 -15.16 -1.97
N ASP A 65 -1.39 -15.54 -3.25
CA ASP A 65 -2.03 -14.72 -4.29
C ASP A 65 -3.55 -14.57 -4.06
N GLU A 66 -4.23 -15.61 -3.55
CA GLU A 66 -5.64 -15.53 -3.19
C GLU A 66 -5.88 -14.56 -2.03
N GLU A 67 -5.04 -14.63 -0.98
CA GLU A 67 -5.11 -13.69 0.13
C GLU A 67 -4.78 -12.26 -0.30
N LYS A 68 -3.85 -12.03 -1.23
CA LYS A 68 -3.57 -10.70 -1.80
C LYS A 68 -4.79 -10.13 -2.52
N ARG A 69 -5.49 -10.95 -3.32
CA ARG A 69 -6.73 -10.54 -4.00
C ARG A 69 -7.80 -10.16 -2.99
N LYS A 70 -8.01 -11.01 -1.99
CA LYS A 70 -8.96 -10.75 -0.92
C LYS A 70 -8.60 -9.46 -0.17
N ALA A 71 -7.33 -9.28 0.19
CA ALA A 71 -6.84 -8.06 0.83
C ALA A 71 -7.13 -6.81 -0.01
N CYS A 72 -6.81 -6.82 -1.31
CA CYS A 72 -7.11 -5.71 -2.22
C CYS A 72 -8.61 -5.37 -2.25
N SER A 73 -9.47 -6.40 -2.35
CA SER A 73 -10.93 -6.22 -2.28
C SER A 73 -11.37 -5.57 -0.97
N LEU A 74 -10.83 -6.01 0.18
CA LEU A 74 -11.13 -5.41 1.48
C LEU A 74 -10.65 -3.95 1.59
N VAL A 75 -9.52 -3.61 0.98
CA VAL A 75 -8.98 -2.25 0.96
C VAL A 75 -9.91 -1.31 0.18
N VAL A 76 -10.39 -1.75 -0.98
CA VAL A 76 -11.38 -1.00 -1.78
C VAL A 76 -12.70 -0.87 -1.01
N GLU A 77 -13.22 -1.98 -0.47
CA GLU A 77 -14.48 -1.99 0.29
C GLU A 77 -14.41 -1.15 1.58
N GLY A 78 -13.24 -1.11 2.22
CA GLY A 78 -12.99 -0.31 3.42
C GLY A 78 -12.92 1.20 3.15
N GLY A 79 -12.97 1.62 1.88
CA GLY A 79 -12.96 3.03 1.49
C GLY A 79 -11.58 3.69 1.56
N ALA A 80 -10.51 2.91 1.57
CA ALA A 80 -9.16 3.45 1.39
C ALA A 80 -8.97 3.97 -0.04
N ASP A 81 -7.89 4.71 -0.27
CA ASP A 81 -7.60 5.32 -1.57
C ASP A 81 -6.51 4.58 -2.34
N CYS A 82 -5.73 3.75 -1.64
CA CYS A 82 -4.60 3.04 -2.20
C CYS A 82 -4.30 1.75 -1.45
N VAL A 83 -3.94 0.72 -2.20
CA VAL A 83 -3.31 -0.49 -1.67
C VAL A 83 -1.79 -0.39 -1.81
N LYS A 84 -1.06 -0.77 -0.77
CA LYS A 84 0.40 -0.69 -0.69
C LYS A 84 1.01 -2.08 -0.47
N THR A 85 2.10 -2.39 -1.16
CA THR A 85 2.70 -3.74 -1.14
C THR A 85 3.24 -4.12 0.24
N SER A 86 4.19 -3.34 0.77
CA SER A 86 5.03 -3.79 1.88
C SER A 86 5.37 -2.67 2.86
N THR A 87 5.65 -3.03 4.11
CA THR A 87 6.15 -2.07 5.11
C THR A 87 7.61 -1.70 4.89
N GLY A 88 8.39 -2.63 4.30
CA GLY A 88 9.85 -2.53 4.18
C GLY A 88 10.62 -3.13 5.37
N PHE A 89 9.93 -3.69 6.35
CA PHE A 89 10.53 -4.31 7.55
C PHE A 89 10.37 -5.83 7.61
N SER A 90 9.67 -6.42 6.64
CA SER A 90 9.43 -7.87 6.55
C SER A 90 10.46 -8.57 5.65
N VAL A 91 10.21 -9.86 5.35
CA VAL A 91 11.14 -10.77 4.66
C VAL A 91 11.49 -10.31 3.25
N SER A 92 10.57 -9.64 2.54
CA SER A 92 10.84 -9.05 1.23
C SER A 92 9.93 -7.85 0.94
N GLY A 93 10.37 -7.01 -0.01
CA GLY A 93 9.66 -5.81 -0.46
C GLY A 93 8.71 -6.06 -1.63
N ALA A 94 8.51 -5.03 -2.44
CA ALA A 94 7.65 -5.09 -3.62
C ALA A 94 8.22 -6.02 -4.70
N LYS A 95 7.34 -6.82 -5.31
CA LYS A 95 7.61 -7.61 -6.50
C LYS A 95 6.71 -7.15 -7.65
N VAL A 96 7.20 -7.27 -8.88
CA VAL A 96 6.48 -6.84 -10.10
C VAL A 96 5.16 -7.60 -10.23
N GLU A 97 5.17 -8.90 -9.91
CA GLU A 97 4.00 -9.78 -9.99
C GLU A 97 2.93 -9.38 -8.97
N ASP A 98 3.35 -8.98 -7.76
CA ASP A 98 2.43 -8.51 -6.72
C ASP A 98 1.74 -7.20 -7.15
N VAL A 99 2.51 -6.26 -7.71
CA VAL A 99 1.97 -4.99 -8.21
C VAL A 99 0.97 -5.21 -9.33
N ALA A 100 1.29 -6.07 -10.30
CA ALA A 100 0.39 -6.41 -11.40
C ALA A 100 -0.90 -7.10 -10.91
N LEU A 101 -0.77 -8.02 -9.95
CA LEU A 101 -1.92 -8.68 -9.31
C LEU A 101 -2.81 -7.64 -8.62
N MET A 102 -2.23 -6.77 -7.81
CA MET A 102 -2.94 -5.72 -7.08
C MET A 102 -3.65 -4.78 -8.06
N ARG A 103 -2.98 -4.30 -9.10
CA ARG A 103 -3.57 -3.45 -10.15
C ARG A 103 -4.77 -4.12 -10.80
N LYS A 104 -4.65 -5.39 -11.19
CA LYS A 104 -5.76 -6.14 -11.78
C LYS A 104 -6.97 -6.20 -10.84
N GLU A 105 -6.73 -6.37 -9.55
CA GLU A 105 -7.79 -6.53 -8.55
C GLU A 105 -8.50 -5.20 -8.21
N VAL A 106 -7.75 -4.10 -8.09
CA VAL A 106 -8.31 -2.80 -7.68
C VAL A 106 -8.82 -1.95 -8.85
N GLY A 107 -8.56 -2.38 -10.09
CA GLY A 107 -8.91 -1.65 -11.32
C GLY A 107 -8.00 -0.45 -11.58
N GLU A 108 -8.21 0.26 -12.69
CA GLU A 108 -7.28 1.28 -13.20
C GLU A 108 -7.23 2.58 -12.38
N ARG A 109 -8.34 2.95 -11.74
CA ARG A 109 -8.47 4.24 -11.05
C ARG A 109 -8.00 4.22 -9.60
N PHE A 110 -7.98 3.05 -8.97
CA PHE A 110 -7.59 2.92 -7.57
C PHE A 110 -6.06 3.00 -7.41
N GLY A 111 -5.58 3.55 -6.30
CA GLY A 111 -4.14 3.71 -6.07
C GLY A 111 -3.44 2.38 -5.82
N VAL A 112 -2.29 2.17 -6.47
CA VAL A 112 -1.36 1.08 -6.14
C VAL A 112 0.00 1.68 -5.79
N LYS A 113 0.51 1.40 -4.59
CA LYS A 113 1.82 1.88 -4.12
C LYS A 113 2.79 0.71 -3.95
N ALA A 114 3.85 0.70 -4.75
CA ALA A 114 4.94 -0.26 -4.58
C ALA A 114 5.97 0.30 -3.59
N SER A 115 6.35 -0.47 -2.58
CA SER A 115 7.39 -0.08 -1.62
C SER A 115 8.19 -1.25 -1.08
N GLY A 116 9.45 -0.97 -0.73
CA GLY A 116 10.41 -1.95 -0.20
C GLY A 116 11.31 -2.52 -1.28
N GLY A 117 12.63 -2.35 -1.13
CA GLY A 117 13.64 -2.97 -2.00
C GLY A 117 13.88 -2.30 -3.37
N ILE A 118 13.18 -1.21 -3.70
CA ILE A 118 13.33 -0.50 -4.98
C ILE A 118 14.51 0.48 -4.88
N ARG A 119 15.63 0.16 -5.56
CA ARG A 119 16.92 0.84 -5.36
C ARG A 119 17.53 1.49 -6.61
N ASP A 120 17.08 1.08 -7.80
CA ASP A 120 17.61 1.54 -9.09
C ASP A 120 16.46 1.89 -10.05
N PHE A 121 16.82 2.60 -11.11
CA PHE A 121 15.87 3.10 -12.10
C PHE A 121 15.14 1.99 -12.84
N LYS A 122 15.82 0.88 -13.13
CA LYS A 122 15.21 -0.29 -13.77
C LYS A 122 14.08 -0.86 -12.92
N ALA A 123 14.34 -1.12 -11.64
CA ALA A 123 13.34 -1.62 -10.70
C ALA A 123 12.18 -0.62 -10.53
N PHE A 124 12.49 0.69 -10.49
CA PHE A 124 11.46 1.73 -10.46
C PHE A 124 10.52 1.62 -11.68
N MET A 125 11.08 1.54 -12.89
CA MET A 125 10.30 1.46 -14.13
C MET A 125 9.47 0.18 -14.20
N SER A 126 10.03 -0.96 -13.82
CA SER A 126 9.27 -2.22 -13.79
C SER A 126 8.04 -2.16 -12.88
N MET A 127 8.10 -1.43 -11.77
CA MET A 127 6.94 -1.25 -10.89
C MET A 127 5.87 -0.34 -11.52
N ILE A 128 6.28 0.72 -12.22
CA ILE A 128 5.36 1.59 -12.96
C ILE A 128 4.67 0.80 -14.08
N GLU A 129 5.43 0.05 -14.86
CA GLU A 129 4.93 -0.80 -15.96
C GLU A 129 3.97 -1.89 -15.45
N ALA A 130 4.22 -2.44 -14.26
CA ALA A 130 3.30 -3.36 -13.60
C ALA A 130 1.99 -2.70 -13.11
N GLY A 131 1.92 -1.37 -13.14
CA GLY A 131 0.72 -0.62 -12.79
C GLY A 131 0.76 0.08 -11.44
N ALA A 132 1.93 0.27 -10.81
CA ALA A 132 2.03 1.13 -9.64
C ALA A 132 1.76 2.60 -10.01
N SER A 133 0.89 3.27 -9.26
CA SER A 133 0.65 4.72 -9.37
C SER A 133 1.59 5.54 -8.49
N ARG A 134 2.19 4.91 -7.48
CA ARG A 134 3.11 5.55 -6.52
C ARG A 134 4.24 4.59 -6.17
N ILE A 135 5.44 5.12 -5.96
CA ILE A 135 6.61 4.35 -5.54
C ILE A 135 7.16 4.90 -4.22
N GLY A 136 7.31 4.04 -3.21
CA GLY A 136 7.99 4.35 -1.96
C GLY A 136 9.41 3.78 -1.96
N CYS A 137 10.40 4.66 -2.09
CA CYS A 137 11.82 4.30 -2.10
C CYS A 137 12.68 5.34 -1.37
N SER A 138 13.71 4.90 -0.66
CA SER A 138 14.72 5.78 -0.04
C SER A 138 15.86 6.15 -0.99
N ALA A 139 16.01 5.43 -2.10
CA ALA A 139 17.03 5.66 -3.13
C ALA A 139 16.58 6.66 -4.22
N SER A 140 15.57 7.48 -3.95
CA SER A 140 14.94 8.36 -4.96
C SER A 140 15.94 9.27 -5.67
N VAL A 141 16.91 9.84 -4.95
CA VAL A 141 17.95 10.71 -5.54
C VAL A 141 18.84 9.96 -6.53
N ALA A 142 19.21 8.70 -6.24
CA ALA A 142 20.01 7.88 -7.15
C ALA A 142 19.20 7.51 -8.41
N ILE A 143 17.95 7.07 -8.21
CA ILE A 143 17.00 6.73 -9.28
C ILE A 143 16.80 7.93 -10.23
N LEU A 144 16.64 9.14 -9.69
CA LEU A 144 16.47 10.35 -10.51
C LEU A 144 17.73 10.71 -11.31
N LYS A 145 18.93 10.46 -10.76
CA LYS A 145 20.19 10.66 -11.49
C LYS A 145 20.33 9.67 -12.65
N GLU A 146 19.98 8.40 -12.42
CA GLU A 146 19.96 7.35 -13.45
C GLU A 146 18.93 7.68 -14.55
N ALA A 147 17.71 8.08 -14.18
CA ALA A 147 16.67 8.50 -15.13
C ALA A 147 17.18 9.61 -16.08
N LYS A 148 17.84 10.63 -15.52
CA LYS A 148 18.41 11.73 -16.29
C LYS A 148 19.54 11.26 -17.23
N ALA A 149 20.36 10.32 -16.79
CA ALA A 149 21.42 9.73 -17.62
C ALA A 149 20.85 8.93 -18.79
N GLU A 150 19.69 8.29 -18.62
CA GLU A 150 18.95 7.58 -19.68
C GLU A 150 18.09 8.52 -20.57
N GLY A 151 18.19 9.84 -20.39
CA GLY A 151 17.45 10.81 -21.20
C GLY A 151 15.96 10.90 -20.87
N ARG A 152 15.54 10.42 -19.70
CA ARG A 152 14.17 10.53 -19.20
C ARG A 152 14.09 11.70 -18.20
N SER A 153 13.34 12.74 -18.56
CA SER A 153 13.10 13.94 -17.75
C SER A 153 11.72 13.93 -17.10
#